data_AF-A0A8H7MZR5-F1
#
_entry.id   AF-A0A8H7MZR5-F1
#
_cell.length_a   1.000
_cell.length_b   1.000
_cell.length_c   1.000
_cell.angle_alpha   90.00
_cell.angle_beta   90.00
_cell.angle_gamma   90.00
#
_symmetry.space_group_name_H-M   'P 1'
#
loop_
_entity.id
_entity.type
_entity.pdbx_description
1 polymer ?
#
loop_
_entity_poly.entity_id
_entity_poly.type
_entity_poly.pdbx_seq_one_letter_code
_entity_poly.pdbx_strand_id
1 'polypeptide(L)'
;MNTLSTVNRDVAQAELERVTAELKELEPELESRKKARSEVSDRVDRGIEETCQDVYEHSRAELTAAIKFAGNAEYDVVYPGFLSAFQYAEELKDAMLSHIAESVTQVEEYARKETVRGVNTMKQLGILHVGDEFKNLTFRSDVMFRRKKDALARDVHIPTELLDFVDWSTLMHQQEKYAGTGMALTVAGAVVPRMIGMGTWVDQALAATRLVGNENLRHLIIPGIIVAAFAASAYIVQQIPNSLPRRLAAKISSQLTELDYVHANSSRITTSVRRVLRVPADNLRVGLEQTVKDLDTRREDTIKVKGESERASEFFRSLVKRSSDERHVLEAMDLDAPPPGVD
;
A
#
# COMPACT_ATOMS: atom_id res chain seq x y z
N MET A 1 76.66 -0.95 15.55
CA MET A 1 75.45 -0.58 16.31
C MET A 1 74.80 0.67 15.74
N ASN A 2 75.53 1.78 15.54
CA ASN A 2 75.03 3.03 14.96
C ASN A 2 74.26 2.84 13.62
N THR A 3 74.83 2.08 12.66
CA THR A 3 74.20 1.81 11.34
C THR A 3 72.86 1.08 11.41
N LEU A 4 72.68 0.17 12.39
CA LEU A 4 71.40 -0.54 12.58
C LEU A 4 70.36 0.40 13.21
N SER A 5 70.78 1.23 14.16
CA SER A 5 69.91 2.21 14.81
C SER A 5 69.44 3.29 13.82
N THR A 6 70.29 3.73 12.88
CA THR A 6 69.91 4.70 11.84
C THR A 6 68.91 4.10 10.86
N VAL A 7 69.13 2.86 10.39
CA VAL A 7 68.18 2.18 9.51
C VAL A 7 66.83 1.98 10.20
N ASN A 8 66.83 1.53 11.46
CA ASN A 8 65.58 1.33 12.21
C ASN A 8 64.82 2.64 12.47
N ARG A 9 65.53 3.74 12.71
CA ARG A 9 64.93 5.08 12.80
C ARG A 9 64.26 5.45 11.48
N ASP A 10 64.93 5.26 10.36
CA ASP A 10 64.43 5.65 9.04
C ASP A 10 63.21 4.79 8.65
N VAL A 11 63.22 3.49 8.96
CA VAL A 11 62.06 2.60 8.77
C VAL A 11 60.87 3.03 9.66
N ALA A 12 61.10 3.29 10.95
CA ALA A 12 60.03 3.72 11.85
C ALA A 12 59.46 5.09 11.45
N GLN A 13 60.28 5.99 10.94
CA GLN A 13 59.86 7.29 10.43
C GLN A 13 59.04 7.15 9.13
N ALA A 14 59.49 6.32 8.19
CA ALA A 14 58.75 6.04 6.96
C ALA A 14 57.39 5.38 7.23
N GLU A 15 57.34 4.44 8.18
CA GLU A 15 56.07 3.79 8.58
C GLU A 15 55.12 4.78 9.26
N LEU A 16 55.63 5.66 10.11
CA LEU A 16 54.84 6.74 10.70
C LEU A 16 54.24 7.67 9.64
N GLU A 17 55.03 8.06 8.64
CA GLU A 17 54.57 8.89 7.53
C GLU A 17 53.51 8.18 6.68
N ARG A 18 53.72 6.90 6.37
CA ARG A 18 52.77 6.05 5.64
C ARG A 18 51.42 5.98 6.35
N VAL A 19 51.42 5.64 7.63
CA VAL A 19 50.21 5.47 8.45
C VAL A 19 49.50 6.81 8.68
N THR A 20 50.26 7.91 8.81
CA THR A 20 49.68 9.25 8.92
C THR A 20 48.99 9.67 7.62
N ALA A 21 49.57 9.34 6.46
CA ALA A 21 48.93 9.58 5.17
C ALA A 21 47.66 8.72 5.00
N GLU A 22 47.72 7.43 5.37
CA GLU A 22 46.58 6.52 5.35
C GLU A 22 45.43 7.03 6.23
N LEU A 23 45.73 7.51 7.45
CA LEU A 23 44.72 8.07 8.34
C LEU A 23 44.05 9.33 7.76
N LYS A 24 44.83 10.19 7.09
CA LYS A 24 44.33 11.39 6.43
C LYS A 24 43.35 11.10 5.29
N GLU A 25 43.43 9.91 4.69
CA GLU A 25 42.49 9.43 3.67
C GLU A 25 41.27 8.72 4.28
N LEU A 26 41.50 7.88 5.30
CA LEU A 26 40.44 7.09 5.96
C LEU A 26 39.42 7.95 6.72
N GLU A 27 39.87 9.00 7.42
CA GLU A 27 38.98 9.87 8.19
C GLU A 27 37.87 10.53 7.35
N PRO A 28 38.18 11.23 6.23
CA PRO A 28 37.13 11.81 5.39
C PRO A 28 36.27 10.75 4.68
N GLU A 29 36.84 9.58 4.33
CA GLU A 29 36.06 8.48 3.76
C GLU A 29 35.02 7.96 4.76
N LEU A 30 35.44 7.71 6.01
CA LEU A 30 34.55 7.24 7.08
C LEU A 30 33.40 8.22 7.33
N GLU A 31 33.68 9.53 7.40
CA GLU A 31 32.65 10.55 7.59
C GLU A 31 31.68 10.63 6.40
N SER A 32 32.19 10.51 5.17
CA SER A 32 31.37 10.43 3.96
C SER A 32 30.45 9.20 3.98
N ARG A 33 30.97 8.04 4.40
CA ARG A 33 30.20 6.78 4.49
C ARG A 33 29.16 6.81 5.61
N LYS A 34 29.47 7.39 6.77
CA LYS A 34 28.50 7.62 7.85
C LYS A 34 27.35 8.52 7.38
N LYS A 35 27.66 9.58 6.64
CA LYS A 35 26.65 10.48 6.05
C LYS A 35 25.80 9.74 5.02
N ALA A 36 26.42 9.02 4.08
CA ALA A 36 25.71 8.23 3.09
C ALA A 36 24.80 7.17 3.73
N ARG A 37 25.25 6.50 4.80
CA ARG A 37 24.40 5.56 5.57
C ARG A 37 23.13 6.23 6.08
N SER A 38 23.25 7.41 6.71
CA SER A 38 22.08 8.14 7.22
C SER A 38 21.14 8.55 6.09
N GLU A 39 21.67 9.19 5.04
CA GLU A 39 20.87 9.68 3.92
C GLU A 39 20.15 8.56 3.16
N VAL A 40 20.82 7.42 2.97
CA VAL A 40 20.23 6.25 2.29
C VAL A 40 19.16 5.60 3.17
N SER A 41 19.39 5.46 4.48
CA SER A 41 18.36 4.96 5.41
C SER A 41 17.12 5.85 5.38
N ASP A 42 17.29 7.16 5.49
CA ASP A 42 16.17 8.11 5.50
C ASP A 42 15.43 8.14 4.16
N ARG A 43 16.17 8.00 3.05
CA ARG A 43 15.58 7.89 1.71
C ARG A 43 14.77 6.61 1.54
N VAL A 44 15.27 5.49 2.08
CA VAL A 44 14.57 4.20 2.04
C VAL A 44 13.30 4.25 2.88
N ASP A 45 13.35 4.80 4.09
CA ASP A 45 12.17 4.94 4.94
C ASP A 45 11.09 5.83 4.33
N ARG A 46 11.50 6.98 3.78
CA ARG A 46 10.56 7.85 3.05
C ARG A 46 9.96 7.15 1.84
N GLY A 47 10.78 6.48 1.03
CA GLY A 47 10.28 5.75 -0.14
C GLY A 47 9.31 4.62 0.22
N ILE A 48 9.52 3.93 1.35
CA ILE A 48 8.57 2.93 1.86
C ILE A 48 7.25 3.60 2.22
N GLU A 49 7.29 4.71 2.97
CA GLU A 49 6.06 5.36 3.42
C GLU A 49 5.29 6.00 2.27
N GLU A 50 5.98 6.66 1.32
CA GLU A 50 5.39 7.18 0.07
C GLU A 50 4.70 6.05 -0.70
N THR A 51 5.39 4.93 -0.94
CA THR A 51 4.80 3.77 -1.65
C THR A 51 3.59 3.20 -0.88
N CYS A 52 3.66 3.15 0.44
CA CYS A 52 2.56 2.66 1.27
C CYS A 52 1.34 3.57 1.22
N GLN A 53 1.57 4.90 1.25
CA GLN A 53 0.53 5.91 1.17
C GLN A 53 -0.12 5.91 -0.22
N ASP A 54 0.67 5.89 -1.29
CA ASP A 54 0.19 5.84 -2.66
C ASP A 54 -0.68 4.60 -2.90
N VAL A 55 -0.22 3.43 -2.46
CA VAL A 55 -1.00 2.18 -2.55
C VAL A 55 -2.27 2.29 -1.72
N TYR A 56 -2.23 2.87 -0.53
CA TYR A 56 -3.40 3.03 0.33
C TYR A 56 -4.46 3.95 -0.30
N GLU A 57 -4.05 5.11 -0.80
CA GLU A 57 -4.93 6.08 -1.44
C GLU A 57 -5.53 5.53 -2.74
N HIS A 58 -4.70 4.90 -3.58
CA HIS A 58 -5.16 4.24 -4.80
C HIS A 58 -6.16 3.11 -4.49
N SER A 59 -5.85 2.27 -3.50
CA SER A 59 -6.76 1.20 -3.04
C SER A 59 -8.11 1.76 -2.61
N ARG A 60 -8.11 2.81 -1.79
CA ARG A 60 -9.36 3.42 -1.31
C ARG A 60 -10.15 4.04 -2.44
N ALA A 61 -9.50 4.77 -3.34
CA ALA A 61 -10.14 5.44 -4.46
C ALA A 61 -10.81 4.40 -5.39
N GLU A 62 -10.07 3.37 -5.77
CA GLU A 62 -10.54 2.33 -6.69
C GLU A 62 -11.69 1.52 -6.10
N LEU A 63 -11.55 1.04 -4.86
CA LEU A 63 -12.60 0.28 -4.19
C LEU A 63 -13.86 1.12 -3.93
N THR A 64 -13.70 2.40 -3.58
CA THR A 64 -14.82 3.32 -3.41
C THR A 64 -15.53 3.58 -4.74
N ALA A 65 -14.77 3.73 -5.84
CA ALA A 65 -15.34 3.88 -7.17
C ALA A 65 -16.11 2.62 -7.59
N ALA A 66 -15.51 1.43 -7.43
CA ALA A 66 -16.14 0.15 -7.76
C ALA A 66 -17.47 -0.04 -7.02
N ILE A 67 -17.52 0.26 -5.71
CA ILE A 67 -18.75 0.17 -4.91
C ILE A 67 -19.80 1.20 -5.37
N LYS A 68 -19.40 2.45 -5.65
CA LYS A 68 -20.32 3.51 -6.11
C LYS A 68 -20.92 3.22 -7.48
N PHE A 69 -20.13 2.66 -8.40
CA PHE A 69 -20.56 2.38 -9.77
C PHE A 69 -21.16 0.97 -9.95
N ALA A 70 -21.11 0.12 -8.91
CA ALA A 70 -21.69 -1.22 -8.96
C ALA A 70 -23.16 -1.24 -9.41
N GLY A 71 -23.97 -0.24 -9.07
CA GLY A 71 -25.38 -0.16 -9.47
C GLY A 71 -25.64 0.35 -10.89
N ASN A 72 -24.62 0.90 -11.55
CA ASN A 72 -24.72 1.49 -12.89
C ASN A 72 -23.97 0.68 -13.95
N ALA A 73 -23.22 -0.35 -13.54
CA ALA A 73 -22.52 -1.22 -14.47
C ALA A 73 -23.52 -2.10 -15.24
N GLU A 74 -23.23 -2.33 -16.51
CA GLU A 74 -23.97 -3.29 -17.34
C GLU A 74 -23.46 -4.69 -17.01
N TYR A 75 -24.30 -5.49 -16.35
CA TYR A 75 -24.04 -6.91 -16.09
C TYR A 75 -24.73 -7.75 -17.17
N ASP A 76 -24.10 -8.85 -17.58
CA ASP A 76 -24.66 -9.83 -18.51
C ASP A 76 -25.71 -10.73 -17.82
N VAL A 77 -26.69 -10.11 -17.16
CA VAL A 77 -27.76 -10.78 -16.43
C VAL A 77 -29.08 -10.38 -17.07
N VAL A 78 -29.68 -11.30 -17.83
CA VAL A 78 -30.94 -11.06 -18.53
C VAL A 78 -32.10 -11.37 -17.60
N TYR A 79 -33.06 -10.46 -17.49
CA TYR A 79 -34.26 -10.70 -16.70
C TYR A 79 -35.17 -11.76 -17.38
N PRO A 80 -35.35 -12.95 -16.79
CA PRO A 80 -36.08 -14.05 -17.41
C PRO A 80 -37.62 -13.93 -17.26
N GLY A 81 -38.09 -12.94 -16.49
CA GLY A 81 -39.51 -12.70 -16.22
C GLY A 81 -39.90 -12.96 -14.76
N PHE A 82 -41.21 -12.91 -14.50
CA PHE A 82 -41.76 -12.81 -13.14
C PHE A 82 -41.49 -14.01 -12.23
N LEU A 83 -41.46 -15.23 -12.79
CA LEU A 83 -41.27 -16.46 -12.01
C LEU A 83 -39.83 -16.62 -11.48
N SER A 84 -38.86 -15.97 -12.10
CA SER A 84 -37.44 -16.07 -11.73
C SER A 84 -36.84 -14.72 -11.33
N ALA A 85 -37.68 -13.80 -10.83
CA ALA A 85 -37.21 -12.51 -10.29
C ALA A 85 -36.20 -12.68 -9.14
N PHE A 86 -36.36 -13.72 -8.31
CA PHE A 86 -35.38 -14.06 -7.26
C PHE A 86 -34.05 -14.52 -7.83
N GLN A 87 -34.09 -15.37 -8.85
CA GLN A 87 -32.88 -15.84 -9.53
C GLN A 87 -32.14 -14.68 -10.18
N TYR A 88 -32.86 -13.78 -10.86
CA TYR A 88 -32.29 -12.55 -11.42
C TYR A 88 -31.61 -11.70 -10.35
N ALA A 89 -32.24 -11.51 -9.19
CA ALA A 89 -31.65 -10.73 -8.10
C ALA A 89 -30.39 -11.37 -7.52
N GLU A 90 -30.38 -12.69 -7.37
CA GLU A 90 -29.22 -13.44 -6.88
C GLU A 90 -28.06 -13.36 -7.88
N GLU A 91 -28.32 -13.61 -9.17
CA GLU A 91 -27.31 -13.52 -10.24
C GLU A 91 -26.76 -12.09 -10.37
N LEU A 92 -27.62 -11.07 -10.27
CA LEU A 92 -27.21 -9.67 -10.30
C LEU A 92 -26.38 -9.29 -9.07
N LYS A 93 -26.75 -9.77 -7.88
CA LYS A 93 -25.97 -9.59 -6.65
C LYS A 93 -24.59 -10.23 -6.78
N ASP A 94 -24.53 -11.47 -7.26
CA ASP A 94 -23.28 -12.20 -7.45
C ASP A 94 -22.39 -11.51 -8.48
N ALA A 95 -22.96 -10.96 -9.56
CA ALA A 95 -22.23 -10.17 -10.55
C ALA A 95 -21.66 -8.88 -9.95
N MET A 96 -22.45 -8.15 -9.14
CA MET A 96 -21.98 -6.94 -8.43
C MET A 96 -20.84 -7.25 -7.46
N LEU A 97 -20.98 -8.31 -6.65
CA LEU A 97 -19.95 -8.73 -5.71
C LEU A 97 -18.69 -9.22 -6.42
N SER A 98 -18.85 -9.91 -7.55
CA SER A 98 -17.72 -10.35 -8.39
C SER A 98 -16.95 -9.17 -8.97
N HIS A 99 -17.65 -8.14 -9.47
CA HIS A 99 -17.02 -6.92 -9.95
C HIS A 99 -16.24 -6.18 -8.84
N ILE A 100 -16.81 -6.11 -7.63
CA ILE A 100 -16.09 -5.54 -6.47
C ILE A 100 -14.86 -6.39 -6.12
N ALA A 101 -14.96 -7.72 -6.14
CA ALA A 101 -13.83 -8.62 -5.88
C ALA A 101 -12.74 -8.51 -6.96
N GLU A 102 -13.13 -8.27 -8.21
CA GLU A 102 -12.20 -8.00 -9.30
C GLU A 102 -11.43 -6.69 -9.08
N SER A 103 -12.10 -5.63 -8.62
CA SER A 103 -11.42 -4.36 -8.28
C SER A 103 -10.35 -4.55 -7.21
N VAL A 104 -10.57 -5.41 -6.20
CA VAL A 104 -9.53 -5.78 -5.22
C VAL A 104 -8.35 -6.46 -5.90
N THR A 105 -8.58 -7.33 -6.88
CA THR A 105 -7.51 -8.00 -7.63
C THR A 105 -6.69 -7.01 -8.46
N GLN A 106 -7.33 -6.00 -9.04
CA GLN A 106 -6.66 -4.92 -9.77
C GLN A 106 -5.78 -4.08 -8.85
N VAL A 107 -6.29 -3.71 -7.68
CA VAL A 107 -5.53 -3.01 -6.65
C VAL A 107 -4.34 -3.84 -6.14
N GLU A 108 -4.52 -5.15 -5.93
CA GLU A 108 -3.42 -6.05 -5.55
C GLU A 108 -2.35 -6.17 -6.65
N GLU A 109 -2.74 -6.07 -7.92
CA GLU A 109 -1.80 -6.05 -9.05
C GLU A 109 -1.03 -4.72 -9.09
N TYR A 110 -1.71 -3.59 -8.88
CA TYR A 110 -1.06 -2.28 -8.73
C TYR A 110 -0.05 -2.28 -7.58
N ALA A 111 -0.45 -2.77 -6.40
CA ALA A 111 0.42 -2.89 -5.23
C ALA A 111 1.64 -3.79 -5.51
N ARG A 112 1.47 -4.89 -6.28
CA ARG A 112 2.59 -5.74 -6.72
C ARG A 112 3.58 -4.97 -7.59
N LYS A 113 3.10 -4.19 -8.56
CA LYS A 113 3.96 -3.37 -9.44
C LYS A 113 4.75 -2.33 -8.67
N GLU A 114 4.10 -1.59 -7.77
CA GLU A 114 4.76 -0.58 -6.94
C GLU A 114 5.77 -1.21 -5.97
N THR A 115 5.44 -2.38 -5.41
CA THR A 115 6.39 -3.12 -4.56
C THR A 115 7.63 -3.57 -5.35
N VAL A 116 7.46 -4.08 -6.57
CA VAL A 116 8.61 -4.45 -7.43
C VAL A 116 9.49 -3.23 -7.72
N ARG A 117 8.89 -2.06 -7.99
CA ARG A 117 9.62 -0.80 -8.19
C ARG A 117 10.42 -0.45 -6.93
N GLY A 118 9.79 -0.46 -5.75
CA GLY A 118 10.45 -0.16 -4.48
C GLY A 118 11.61 -1.10 -4.17
N VAL A 119 11.42 -2.42 -4.35
CA VAL A 119 12.49 -3.42 -4.17
C VAL A 119 13.65 -3.16 -5.12
N ASN A 120 13.39 -2.84 -6.39
CA ASN A 120 14.44 -2.56 -7.38
C ASN A 120 15.24 -1.30 -7.03
N THR A 121 14.57 -0.24 -6.56
CA THR A 121 15.25 0.97 -6.06
C THR A 121 16.18 0.64 -4.90
N MET A 122 15.73 -0.16 -3.93
CA MET A 122 16.57 -0.58 -2.79
C MET A 122 17.76 -1.44 -3.23
N LYS A 123 17.58 -2.30 -4.24
CA LYS A 123 18.68 -3.07 -4.82
C LYS A 123 19.73 -2.18 -5.47
N GLN A 124 19.29 -1.17 -6.24
CA GLN A 124 20.20 -0.22 -6.87
C GLN A 124 20.99 0.58 -5.82
N LEU A 125 20.33 1.01 -4.75
CA LEU A 125 21.00 1.68 -3.62
C LEU A 125 22.01 0.75 -2.92
N GLY A 126 21.67 -0.53 -2.74
CA GLY A 126 22.59 -1.51 -2.18
C GLY A 126 23.82 -1.74 -3.02
N ILE A 127 23.65 -1.94 -4.33
CA ILE A 127 24.78 -2.10 -5.26
C ILE A 127 25.66 -0.85 -5.28
N LEU A 128 25.07 0.35 -5.25
CA LEU A 128 25.80 1.61 -5.30
C LEU A 128 26.64 1.88 -4.04
N HIS A 129 26.07 1.62 -2.85
CA HIS A 129 26.69 2.04 -1.59
C HIS A 129 27.42 0.93 -0.83
N VAL A 130 26.96 -0.33 -0.96
CA VAL A 130 27.54 -1.51 -0.30
C VAL A 130 28.42 -2.32 -1.26
N GLY A 131 28.09 -2.35 -2.56
CA GLY A 131 28.88 -3.07 -3.57
C GLY A 131 28.65 -4.58 -3.57
N ASP A 132 29.70 -5.36 -3.81
CA ASP A 132 29.65 -6.82 -4.00
C ASP A 132 29.20 -7.59 -2.74
N GLU A 133 29.30 -6.98 -1.56
CA GLU A 133 28.84 -7.57 -0.30
C GLU A 133 27.31 -7.54 -0.15
N PHE A 134 26.60 -6.84 -1.03
CA PHE A 134 25.15 -6.72 -0.97
C PHE A 134 24.45 -8.02 -1.43
N LYS A 135 23.73 -8.66 -0.49
CA LYS A 135 22.92 -9.85 -0.79
C LYS A 135 21.74 -9.49 -1.70
N ASN A 136 21.80 -9.89 -2.97
CA ASN A 136 20.72 -9.66 -3.92
C ASN A 136 19.52 -10.61 -3.67
N LEU A 137 18.54 -10.15 -2.90
CA LEU A 137 17.32 -10.89 -2.63
C LEU A 137 16.42 -10.91 -3.88
N THR A 138 16.07 -12.10 -4.38
CA THR A 138 15.10 -12.22 -5.48
C THR A 138 13.68 -12.14 -4.94
N PHE A 139 12.98 -11.05 -5.29
CA PHE A 139 11.59 -10.86 -4.89
C PHE A 139 10.65 -11.57 -5.88
N ARG A 140 9.83 -12.47 -5.35
CA ARG A 140 8.76 -13.17 -6.08
C ARG A 140 7.42 -12.47 -5.84
N SER A 141 7.01 -11.63 -6.78
CA SER A 141 5.76 -10.86 -6.68
C SER A 141 4.51 -11.73 -6.82
N ASP A 142 4.59 -12.85 -7.52
CA ASP A 142 3.48 -13.77 -7.83
C ASP A 142 2.84 -14.40 -6.58
N VAL A 143 3.58 -14.49 -5.47
CA VAL A 143 3.12 -15.12 -4.22
C VAL A 143 2.62 -14.14 -3.16
N MET A 144 2.77 -12.83 -3.37
CA MET A 144 2.58 -11.79 -2.34
C MET A 144 1.19 -11.77 -1.70
N PHE A 145 0.13 -12.05 -2.47
CA PHE A 145 -1.26 -11.95 -2.02
C PHE A 145 -2.05 -13.28 -2.05
N ARG A 146 -1.43 -14.39 -2.48
CA ARG A 146 -2.14 -15.66 -2.73
C ARG A 146 -2.87 -16.25 -1.52
N ARG A 147 -2.30 -16.15 -0.30
CA ARG A 147 -2.86 -16.80 0.90
C ARG A 147 -4.06 -16.10 1.53
N LYS A 148 -4.26 -14.81 1.24
CA LYS A 148 -5.28 -13.99 1.92
C LYS A 148 -6.55 -13.78 1.09
N LYS A 149 -6.59 -14.25 -0.16
CA LYS A 149 -7.77 -14.17 -1.03
C LYS A 149 -8.95 -14.98 -0.49
N ASP A 150 -8.67 -16.16 0.09
CA ASP A 150 -9.70 -17.12 0.50
C ASP A 150 -10.44 -16.73 1.80
N ALA A 151 -9.89 -15.79 2.59
CA ALA A 151 -10.51 -15.35 3.85
C ALA A 151 -11.61 -14.30 3.60
N LEU A 152 -11.37 -13.32 2.72
CA LEU A 152 -12.30 -12.20 2.47
C LEU A 152 -13.50 -12.61 1.60
N ALA A 153 -13.34 -13.58 0.71
CA ALA A 153 -14.44 -14.12 -0.10
C ALA A 153 -15.51 -14.82 0.74
N ARG A 154 -15.18 -15.19 1.99
CA ARG A 154 -16.06 -15.94 2.88
C ARG A 154 -16.96 -15.05 3.75
N ASP A 155 -16.63 -13.77 3.88
CA ASP A 155 -17.23 -12.88 4.90
C ASP A 155 -18.35 -11.97 4.36
N VAL A 156 -18.58 -11.91 3.04
CA VAL A 156 -19.63 -11.06 2.44
C VAL A 156 -20.84 -11.91 2.05
N HIS A 157 -21.56 -12.44 3.04
CA HIS A 157 -22.86 -13.06 2.78
C HIS A 157 -23.97 -12.01 2.94
N ILE A 158 -24.49 -11.53 1.80
CA ILE A 158 -25.58 -10.57 1.77
C ILE A 158 -26.88 -11.35 1.46
N PRO A 159 -27.79 -11.50 2.44
CA PRO A 159 -29.07 -12.16 2.19
C PRO A 159 -29.96 -11.27 1.30
N THR A 160 -30.47 -11.85 0.22
CA THR A 160 -31.53 -11.25 -0.60
C THR A 160 -32.86 -11.41 0.12
N GLU A 161 -33.59 -10.32 0.32
CA GLU A 161 -34.90 -10.34 0.98
C GLU A 161 -36.02 -10.00 0.02
N LEU A 162 -37.22 -10.53 0.29
CA LEU A 162 -38.44 -10.26 -0.48
C LEU A 162 -38.78 -8.76 -0.56
N LEU A 163 -38.36 -7.99 0.44
CA LEU A 163 -38.59 -6.55 0.54
C LEU A 163 -37.65 -5.72 -0.35
N ASP A 164 -36.55 -6.30 -0.85
CA ASP A 164 -35.63 -5.64 -1.77
C ASP A 164 -36.29 -5.33 -3.14
N PHE A 165 -37.38 -6.05 -3.46
CA PHE A 165 -38.16 -5.88 -4.70
C PHE A 165 -39.27 -4.84 -4.59
N VAL A 166 -39.72 -4.49 -3.38
CA VAL A 166 -40.87 -3.60 -3.17
C VAL A 166 -40.38 -2.18 -2.93
N ASP A 167 -40.59 -1.28 -3.89
CA ASP A 167 -40.16 0.12 -3.74
C ASP A 167 -41.24 0.95 -3.05
N TRP A 168 -41.18 0.99 -1.72
CA TRP A 168 -42.10 1.80 -0.92
C TRP A 168 -41.89 3.31 -1.11
N SER A 169 -40.68 3.70 -1.56
CA SER A 169 -40.29 5.10 -1.70
C SER A 169 -40.91 5.74 -2.94
N THR A 170 -40.98 5.02 -4.08
CA THR A 170 -41.71 5.50 -5.27
C THR A 170 -43.22 5.50 -5.06
N LEU A 171 -43.76 4.53 -4.32
CA LEU A 171 -45.17 4.50 -3.94
C LEU A 171 -45.55 5.72 -3.07
N MET A 172 -44.68 6.12 -2.13
CA MET A 172 -44.91 7.30 -1.27
C MET A 172 -44.58 8.64 -1.95
N HIS A 173 -43.50 8.75 -2.74
CA HIS A 173 -43.13 10.01 -3.43
C HIS A 173 -44.06 10.35 -4.60
N GLN A 174 -44.75 9.36 -5.18
CA GLN A 174 -45.86 9.65 -6.08
C GLN A 174 -47.02 10.35 -5.37
N GLN A 175 -47.11 10.32 -4.04
CA GLN A 175 -48.15 11.07 -3.33
C GLN A 175 -47.79 12.57 -3.24
N GLU A 176 -46.51 12.92 -3.06
CA GLU A 176 -46.06 14.32 -2.91
C GLU A 176 -46.10 15.13 -4.22
N LYS A 177 -45.83 14.52 -5.38
CA LYS A 177 -45.94 15.19 -6.69
C LYS A 177 -47.37 15.56 -7.09
N TYR A 178 -48.38 15.07 -6.36
CA TYR A 178 -49.79 15.37 -6.57
C TYR A 178 -50.48 15.96 -5.32
N ALA A 179 -49.74 16.18 -4.23
CA ALA A 179 -50.25 16.74 -2.98
C ALA A 179 -50.39 18.28 -2.99
N GLY A 180 -49.88 18.96 -4.02
CA GLY A 180 -49.95 20.43 -4.14
C GLY A 180 -51.30 20.99 -4.65
N THR A 181 -52.26 20.15 -5.05
CA THR A 181 -53.55 20.61 -5.56
C THR A 181 -54.68 19.74 -5.02
N GLY A 182 -55.35 20.21 -3.96
CA GLY A 182 -56.73 19.86 -3.61
C GLY A 182 -57.01 18.39 -3.28
N MET A 183 -57.26 18.11 -2.00
CA MET A 183 -57.76 16.83 -1.52
C MET A 183 -58.99 16.35 -2.31
N ALA A 184 -58.98 15.06 -2.70
CA ALA A 184 -60.12 14.15 -2.92
C ALA A 184 -60.31 13.47 -4.30
N LEU A 185 -59.61 13.84 -5.39
CA LEU A 185 -59.94 13.27 -6.73
C LEU A 185 -58.91 12.32 -7.37
N THR A 186 -57.75 12.07 -6.76
CA THR A 186 -56.65 11.35 -7.46
C THR A 186 -56.76 9.83 -7.47
N VAL A 187 -57.61 9.21 -6.64
CA VAL A 187 -57.80 7.74 -6.70
C VAL A 187 -58.55 7.33 -7.98
N ALA A 188 -59.28 8.25 -8.63
CA ALA A 188 -59.93 8.00 -9.92
C ALA A 188 -59.09 8.40 -11.15
N GLY A 189 -58.00 9.14 -10.99
CA GLY A 189 -57.22 9.72 -12.09
C GLY A 189 -56.00 8.92 -12.56
N ALA A 190 -55.59 7.89 -11.82
CA ALA A 190 -54.35 7.14 -12.10
C ALA A 190 -54.43 6.15 -13.28
N VAL A 191 -55.61 6.01 -13.91
CA VAL A 191 -55.79 5.20 -15.12
C VAL A 191 -55.98 6.11 -16.33
N VAL A 192 -54.93 6.81 -16.79
CA VAL A 192 -54.98 7.44 -18.12
C VAL A 192 -53.65 7.31 -18.85
N PRO A 193 -53.52 6.35 -19.79
CA PRO A 193 -52.67 6.54 -20.95
C PRO A 193 -53.27 7.67 -21.80
N ARG A 194 -52.47 8.69 -22.12
CA ARG A 194 -52.83 9.72 -23.10
C ARG A 194 -53.02 9.08 -24.48
N MET A 195 -54.22 8.58 -24.73
CA MET A 195 -54.70 8.15 -26.04
C MET A 195 -56.00 8.87 -26.32
N ILE A 196 -56.05 9.51 -27.48
CA ILE A 196 -57.18 10.26 -28.03
C ILE A 196 -58.41 9.33 -28.06
N GLY A 197 -59.45 9.62 -27.26
CA GLY A 197 -60.73 8.86 -27.27
C GLY A 197 -61.48 8.64 -25.93
N MET A 198 -61.09 9.29 -24.82
CA MET A 198 -61.50 8.93 -23.44
C MET A 198 -62.84 9.50 -22.89
N GLY A 199 -63.83 9.84 -23.71
CA GLY A 199 -65.14 10.25 -23.16
C GLY A 199 -65.99 9.09 -22.62
N THR A 200 -65.80 7.88 -23.14
CA THR A 200 -66.83 6.82 -23.08
C THR A 200 -66.68 5.85 -21.90
N TRP A 201 -65.46 5.61 -21.42
CA TRP A 201 -65.19 4.58 -20.41
C TRP A 201 -65.36 5.10 -18.96
N VAL A 202 -65.04 6.37 -18.69
CA VAL A 202 -65.32 7.02 -17.39
C VAL A 202 -66.82 7.18 -17.19
N ASP A 203 -67.52 7.60 -18.25
CA ASP A 203 -68.98 7.69 -18.24
C ASP A 203 -69.64 6.30 -18.12
N GLN A 204 -69.07 5.25 -18.73
CA GLN A 204 -69.52 3.87 -18.54
C GLN A 204 -69.24 3.35 -17.13
N ALA A 205 -68.12 3.73 -16.50
CA ALA A 205 -67.81 3.35 -15.12
C ALA A 205 -68.75 4.05 -14.12
N LEU A 206 -69.02 5.34 -14.33
CA LEU A 206 -70.00 6.11 -13.54
C LEU A 206 -71.44 5.67 -13.79
N ALA A 207 -71.77 5.22 -15.01
CA ALA A 207 -73.07 4.64 -15.31
C ALA A 207 -73.22 3.24 -14.70
N ALA A 208 -72.16 2.42 -14.71
CA ALA A 208 -72.15 1.10 -14.08
C ALA A 208 -72.29 1.19 -12.55
N THR A 209 -71.67 2.16 -11.89
CA THR A 209 -71.84 2.38 -10.44
C THR A 209 -73.25 2.86 -10.06
N ARG A 210 -73.95 3.55 -10.98
CA ARG A 210 -75.36 3.93 -10.79
C ARG A 210 -76.34 2.79 -11.09
N LEU A 211 -75.99 1.87 -11.98
CA LEU A 211 -76.80 0.68 -12.32
C LEU A 211 -76.66 -0.45 -11.30
N VAL A 212 -75.51 -0.55 -10.63
CA VAL A 212 -75.26 -1.51 -9.57
C VAL A 212 -75.64 -0.87 -8.22
N GLY A 213 -76.87 -1.11 -7.77
CA GLY A 213 -77.34 -0.64 -6.47
C GLY A 213 -76.43 -1.07 -5.30
N ASN A 214 -76.51 -0.33 -4.18
CA ASN A 214 -75.64 -0.45 -2.99
C ASN A 214 -75.47 -1.90 -2.46
N GLU A 215 -76.46 -2.77 -2.69
CA GLU A 215 -76.48 -4.16 -2.25
C GLU A 215 -75.51 -5.07 -3.05
N ASN A 216 -75.31 -4.80 -4.36
CA ASN A 216 -74.38 -5.54 -5.22
C ASN A 216 -72.96 -4.95 -5.25
N LEU A 217 -72.78 -3.71 -4.79
CA LEU A 217 -71.47 -3.07 -4.70
C LEU A 217 -70.54 -3.86 -3.76
N ARG A 218 -71.08 -4.41 -2.66
CA ARG A 218 -70.32 -5.26 -1.71
C ARG A 218 -69.75 -6.53 -2.38
N HIS A 219 -70.42 -7.05 -3.40
CA HIS A 219 -69.98 -8.23 -4.14
C HIS A 219 -68.97 -7.91 -5.27
N LEU A 220 -68.86 -6.64 -5.68
CA LEU A 220 -67.88 -6.18 -6.68
C LEU A 220 -66.58 -5.65 -6.06
N ILE A 221 -66.57 -5.30 -4.77
CA ILE A 221 -65.36 -4.85 -4.07
C ILE A 221 -64.29 -5.95 -4.07
N ILE A 222 -64.65 -7.20 -3.78
CA ILE A 222 -63.71 -8.34 -3.73
C ILE A 222 -63.03 -8.58 -5.10
N PRO A 223 -63.75 -8.76 -6.23
CA PRO A 223 -63.11 -8.91 -7.53
C PRO A 223 -62.37 -7.64 -7.98
N GLY A 224 -62.86 -6.45 -7.63
CA GLY A 224 -62.15 -5.20 -7.87
C GLY A 224 -60.80 -5.14 -7.18
N ILE A 225 -60.72 -5.55 -5.90
CA ILE A 225 -59.46 -5.67 -5.15
C ILE A 225 -58.53 -6.70 -5.80
N ILE A 226 -59.06 -7.84 -6.27
CA ILE A 226 -58.25 -8.87 -6.93
C ILE A 226 -57.64 -8.34 -8.24
N VAL A 227 -58.45 -7.66 -9.06
CA VAL A 227 -57.97 -7.05 -10.32
C VAL A 227 -56.93 -5.96 -10.03
N ALA A 228 -57.19 -5.11 -9.02
CA ALA A 228 -56.23 -4.08 -8.60
C ALA A 228 -54.92 -4.68 -8.08
N ALA A 229 -54.98 -5.76 -7.28
CA ALA A 229 -53.82 -6.47 -6.76
C ALA A 229 -53.02 -7.13 -7.90
N PHE A 230 -53.69 -7.71 -8.90
CA PHE A 230 -53.03 -8.28 -10.07
C PHE A 230 -52.34 -7.22 -10.94
N ALA A 231 -53.02 -6.10 -11.19
CA ALA A 231 -52.45 -4.97 -11.94
C ALA A 231 -51.24 -4.35 -11.20
N ALA A 232 -51.34 -4.16 -9.89
CA ALA A 232 -50.24 -3.69 -9.06
C ALA A 232 -49.04 -4.66 -9.08
N SER A 233 -49.30 -5.97 -8.99
CA SER A 233 -48.25 -6.99 -9.06
C SER A 233 -47.56 -7.01 -10.42
N ALA A 234 -48.32 -6.94 -11.52
CA ALA A 234 -47.77 -6.88 -12.88
C ALA A 234 -46.92 -5.62 -13.11
N TYR A 235 -47.33 -4.48 -12.55
CA TYR A 235 -46.57 -3.23 -12.61
C TYR A 235 -45.24 -3.33 -11.85
N ILE A 236 -45.24 -3.89 -10.63
CA ILE A 236 -44.03 -4.10 -9.84
C ILE A 236 -43.04 -4.97 -10.62
N VAL A 237 -43.51 -6.10 -11.16
CA VAL A 237 -42.71 -7.05 -11.95
C VAL A 237 -42.06 -6.41 -13.17
N GLN A 238 -42.74 -5.47 -13.84
CA GLN A 238 -42.19 -4.78 -15.00
C GLN A 238 -41.10 -3.75 -14.61
N GLN A 239 -41.13 -3.25 -13.38
CA GLN A 239 -40.15 -2.28 -12.89
C GLN A 239 -38.87 -2.89 -12.30
N ILE A 240 -38.88 -4.18 -11.96
CA ILE A 240 -37.74 -4.91 -11.39
C ILE A 240 -36.42 -4.64 -12.13
N PRO A 241 -36.30 -4.81 -13.47
CA PRO A 241 -35.02 -4.65 -14.15
C PRO A 241 -34.44 -3.23 -14.04
N ASN A 242 -35.28 -2.20 -13.89
CA ASN A 242 -34.84 -0.81 -13.87
C ASN A 242 -34.52 -0.29 -12.47
N SER A 243 -35.21 -0.78 -11.42
CA SER A 243 -35.07 -0.27 -10.06
C SER A 243 -34.19 -1.16 -9.16
N LEU A 244 -34.19 -2.48 -9.41
CA LEU A 244 -33.48 -3.44 -8.58
C LEU A 244 -31.96 -3.23 -8.55
N PRO A 245 -31.25 -2.97 -9.68
CA PRO A 245 -29.80 -2.80 -9.65
C PRO A 245 -29.34 -1.68 -8.72
N ARG A 246 -30.04 -0.53 -8.74
CA ARG A 246 -29.71 0.62 -7.91
C ARG A 246 -29.91 0.35 -6.42
N ARG A 247 -30.97 -0.40 -6.08
CA ARG A 247 -31.32 -0.73 -4.69
C ARG A 247 -30.39 -1.80 -4.11
N LEU A 248 -30.09 -2.85 -4.88
CA LEU A 248 -29.12 -3.85 -4.49
C LEU A 248 -27.74 -3.22 -4.28
N ALA A 249 -27.30 -2.36 -5.19
CA ALA A 249 -26.05 -1.63 -5.02
C ALA A 249 -26.04 -0.73 -3.78
N ALA A 250 -27.16 -0.06 -3.46
CA ALA A 250 -27.27 0.73 -2.23
C ALA A 250 -27.19 -0.14 -0.96
N LYS A 251 -27.85 -1.31 -0.96
CA LYS A 251 -27.79 -2.29 0.15
C LYS A 251 -26.37 -2.84 0.33
N ILE A 252 -25.75 -3.28 -0.77
CA ILE A 252 -24.35 -3.77 -0.80
C ILE A 252 -23.42 -2.67 -0.27
N SER A 253 -23.54 -1.45 -0.78
CA SER A 253 -22.72 -0.31 -0.34
C SER A 253 -22.86 -0.02 1.16
N SER A 254 -24.10 -0.04 1.69
CA SER A 254 -24.36 0.15 3.12
C SER A 254 -23.70 -0.92 3.97
N GLN A 255 -23.84 -2.20 3.59
CA GLN A 255 -23.23 -3.31 4.33
C GLN A 255 -21.71 -3.31 4.24
N LEU A 256 -21.14 -3.01 3.07
CA LEU A 256 -19.68 -2.87 2.92
C LEU A 256 -19.11 -1.69 3.72
N THR A 257 -19.92 -0.64 3.93
CA THR A 257 -19.55 0.50 4.78
C THR A 257 -19.57 0.12 6.27
N GLU A 258 -20.58 -0.65 6.71
CA GLU A 258 -20.66 -1.16 8.08
C GLU A 258 -19.48 -2.08 8.43
N LEU A 259 -19.05 -2.90 7.47
CA LEU A 259 -17.88 -3.77 7.61
C LEU A 259 -16.53 -3.05 7.41
N ASP A 260 -16.55 -1.75 7.12
CA ASP A 260 -15.37 -0.95 6.77
C ASP A 260 -14.49 -1.61 5.69
N TYR A 261 -15.15 -2.23 4.69
CA TYR A 261 -14.52 -3.12 3.71
C TYR A 261 -13.37 -2.44 2.94
N VAL A 262 -13.57 -1.17 2.58
CA VAL A 262 -12.58 -0.37 1.83
C VAL A 262 -11.33 -0.15 2.68
N HIS A 263 -11.47 0.25 3.93
CA HIS A 263 -10.33 0.49 4.81
C HIS A 263 -9.63 -0.82 5.17
N ALA A 264 -10.39 -1.87 5.51
CA ALA A 264 -9.84 -3.18 5.85
C ALA A 264 -8.98 -3.75 4.72
N ASN A 265 -9.47 -3.70 3.47
CA ASN A 265 -8.70 -4.15 2.31
C ASN A 265 -7.50 -3.26 2.02
N SER A 266 -7.67 -1.94 2.02
CA SER A 266 -6.57 -1.00 1.75
C SER A 266 -5.46 -1.16 2.80
N SER A 267 -5.81 -1.21 4.08
CA SER A 267 -4.87 -1.42 5.19
C SER A 267 -4.17 -2.78 5.11
N ARG A 268 -4.89 -3.85 4.74
CA ARG A 268 -4.31 -5.20 4.53
C ARG A 268 -3.28 -5.18 3.41
N ILE A 269 -3.61 -4.59 2.28
CA ILE A 269 -2.74 -4.52 1.10
C ILE A 269 -1.49 -3.71 1.44
N THR A 270 -1.66 -2.50 1.96
CA THR A 270 -0.56 -1.63 2.39
C THR A 270 0.34 -2.27 3.44
N THR A 271 -0.23 -2.96 4.44
CA THR A 271 0.56 -3.67 5.46
C THR A 271 1.42 -4.77 4.83
N SER A 272 0.90 -5.45 3.81
CA SER A 272 1.63 -6.49 3.10
C SER A 272 2.76 -5.87 2.24
N VAL A 273 2.50 -4.75 1.57
CA VAL A 273 3.52 -3.95 0.86
C VAL A 273 4.64 -3.53 1.80
N ARG A 274 4.29 -2.89 2.93
CA ARG A 274 5.26 -2.45 3.95
C ARG A 274 6.13 -3.61 4.45
N ARG A 275 5.52 -4.76 4.74
CA ARG A 275 6.24 -5.96 5.19
C ARG A 275 7.25 -6.44 4.14
N VAL A 276 6.85 -6.46 2.87
CA VAL A 276 7.73 -6.91 1.79
C VAL A 276 8.89 -5.92 1.57
N LEU A 277 8.62 -4.62 1.58
CA LEU A 277 9.65 -3.59 1.37
C LEU A 277 10.63 -3.49 2.56
N ARG A 278 10.20 -3.81 3.78
CA ARG A 278 11.09 -3.81 4.95
C ARG A 278 12.25 -4.80 4.84
N VAL A 279 12.03 -5.98 4.26
CA VAL A 279 13.07 -7.02 4.16
C VAL A 279 14.33 -6.54 3.40
N PRO A 280 14.23 -6.03 2.16
CA PRO A 280 15.39 -5.48 1.46
C PRO A 280 15.92 -4.19 2.10
N ALA A 281 15.07 -3.38 2.73
CA ALA A 281 15.51 -2.19 3.47
C ALA A 281 16.41 -2.55 4.67
N ASP A 282 16.01 -3.55 5.46
CA ASP A 282 16.79 -4.01 6.61
C ASP A 282 18.10 -4.67 6.15
N ASN A 283 18.08 -5.44 5.07
CA ASN A 283 19.30 -5.99 4.47
C ASN A 283 20.27 -4.88 3.99
N LEU A 284 19.74 -3.80 3.41
CA LEU A 284 20.52 -2.63 3.01
C LEU A 284 21.13 -1.92 4.22
N ARG A 285 20.37 -1.74 5.30
CA ARG A 285 20.87 -1.15 6.56
C ARG A 285 22.03 -1.94 7.13
N VAL A 286 21.86 -3.26 7.25
CA VAL A 286 22.90 -4.15 7.76
C VAL A 286 24.16 -4.06 6.89
N GLY A 287 24.01 -4.02 5.56
CA GLY A 287 25.15 -3.85 4.65
C GLY A 287 25.88 -2.52 4.87
N LEU A 288 25.15 -1.40 4.95
CA LEU A 288 25.73 -0.08 5.18
C LEU A 288 26.40 0.04 6.55
N GLU A 289 25.80 -0.55 7.59
CA GLU A 289 26.37 -0.60 8.94
C GLU A 289 27.67 -1.39 8.96
N GLN A 290 27.71 -2.53 8.25
CA GLN A 290 28.91 -3.35 8.16
C GLN A 290 30.04 -2.58 7.46
N THR A 291 29.79 -1.94 6.32
CA THR A 291 30.80 -1.13 5.62
C THR A 291 31.35 0.00 6.48
N VAL A 292 30.50 0.69 7.26
CA VAL A 292 30.95 1.74 8.19
C VAL A 292 31.79 1.14 9.32
N LYS A 293 31.39 -0.01 9.86
CA LYS A 293 32.11 -0.69 10.94
C LYS A 293 33.49 -1.18 10.48
N ASP A 294 33.60 -1.69 9.26
CA ASP A 294 34.88 -2.16 8.71
C ASP A 294 35.86 -1.00 8.49
N LEU A 295 35.37 0.15 8.02
CA LEU A 295 36.19 1.37 7.92
C LEU A 295 36.60 1.93 9.28
N ASP A 296 35.70 1.92 10.27
CA ASP A 296 36.02 2.39 11.62
C ASP A 296 37.04 1.47 12.31
N THR A 297 36.91 0.16 12.14
CA THR A 297 37.90 -0.83 12.61
C THR A 297 39.27 -0.59 11.97
N ARG A 298 39.31 -0.39 10.63
CA ARG A 298 40.56 -0.05 9.92
C ARG A 298 41.17 1.24 10.46
N ARG A 299 40.38 2.28 10.69
CA ARG A 299 40.85 3.54 11.29
C ARG A 299 41.44 3.32 12.68
N GLU A 300 40.76 2.57 13.55
CA GLU A 300 41.26 2.28 14.90
C GLU A 300 42.58 1.53 14.89
N ASP A 301 42.73 0.54 14.00
CA ASP A 301 43.98 -0.20 13.85
C ASP A 301 45.10 0.68 13.30
N THR A 302 44.81 1.52 12.29
CA THR A 302 45.76 2.53 11.78
C THR A 302 46.20 3.51 12.88
N ILE A 303 45.29 3.95 13.77
CA ILE A 303 45.64 4.80 14.92
C ILE A 303 46.55 4.07 15.91
N LYS A 304 46.29 2.78 16.21
CA LYS A 304 47.17 1.98 17.09
C LYS A 304 48.57 1.85 16.49
N VAL A 305 48.66 1.49 15.21
CA VAL A 305 49.94 1.35 14.49
C VAL A 305 50.68 2.70 14.44
N LYS A 306 49.96 3.81 14.28
CA LYS A 306 50.55 5.16 14.34
C LYS A 306 51.21 5.40 15.70
N GLY A 307 50.50 5.16 16.80
CA GLY A 307 51.04 5.35 18.16
C GLY A 307 52.18 4.40 18.51
N GLU A 308 52.22 3.19 17.93
CA GLU A 308 53.38 2.29 18.00
C GLU A 308 54.58 2.82 17.21
N SER A 309 54.34 3.31 15.98
CA SER A 309 55.36 3.85 15.09
C SER A 309 55.95 5.17 15.62
N GLU A 310 55.15 6.03 16.24
CA GLU A 310 55.60 7.25 16.93
C GLU A 310 56.58 6.90 18.06
N ARG A 311 56.19 5.96 18.94
CA ARG A 311 57.06 5.49 20.04
C ARG A 311 58.34 4.86 19.53
N ALA A 312 58.26 4.05 18.46
CA ALA A 312 59.43 3.43 17.85
C ALA A 312 60.37 4.47 17.23
N SER A 313 59.83 5.44 16.49
CA SER A 313 60.61 6.54 15.89
C SER A 313 61.32 7.37 16.97
N GLU A 314 60.64 7.73 18.05
CA GLU A 314 61.24 8.42 19.20
C GLU A 314 62.34 7.60 19.88
N PHE A 315 62.09 6.32 20.12
CA PHE A 315 63.07 5.40 20.71
C PHE A 315 64.34 5.32 19.85
N PHE A 316 64.21 5.03 18.55
CA PHE A 316 65.37 4.90 17.66
C PHE A 316 66.07 6.24 17.42
N ARG A 317 65.34 7.36 17.39
CA ARG A 317 65.93 8.71 17.35
C ARG A 317 66.79 8.98 18.58
N SER A 318 66.31 8.63 19.77
CA SER A 318 67.09 8.74 21.02
C SER A 318 68.30 7.80 21.05
N LEU A 319 68.18 6.60 20.47
CA LEU A 319 69.25 5.61 20.41
C LEU A 319 70.35 6.03 19.44
N VAL A 320 70.00 6.55 18.26
CA VAL A 320 70.97 7.11 17.30
C VAL A 320 71.73 8.28 17.92
N LYS A 321 71.03 9.19 18.61
CA LYS A 321 71.68 10.33 19.29
C LYS A 321 72.70 9.85 20.32
N ARG A 322 72.30 8.98 21.26
CA ARG A 322 73.21 8.40 22.27
C ARG A 322 74.40 7.66 21.66
N SER A 323 74.15 6.83 20.64
CA SER A 323 75.23 6.08 19.97
C SER A 323 76.20 7.00 19.21
N SER A 324 75.73 8.15 18.70
CA SER A 324 76.59 9.15 18.08
C SER A 324 77.42 9.89 19.13
N ASP A 325 76.81 10.27 20.25
CA ASP A 325 77.49 10.94 21.36
C ASP A 325 78.60 10.05 21.95
N GLU A 326 78.31 8.76 22.21
CA GLU A 326 79.31 7.78 22.66
C GLU A 326 80.45 7.59 21.66
N ARG A 327 80.13 7.56 20.36
CA ARG A 327 81.14 7.46 19.30
C ARG A 327 82.04 8.69 19.26
N HIS A 328 81.48 9.89 19.39
CA HIS A 328 82.27 11.12 19.43
C HIS A 328 83.17 11.19 20.67
N VAL A 329 82.70 10.69 21.82
CA VAL A 329 83.55 10.58 23.03
C VAL A 329 84.71 9.61 22.79
N LEU A 330 84.47 8.45 22.19
CA LEU A 330 85.53 7.48 21.86
C LEU A 330 86.52 8.01 20.81
N GLU A 331 86.05 8.71 19.77
CA GLU A 331 86.91 9.33 18.76
C GLU A 331 87.72 10.52 19.32
N ALA A 332 87.21 11.20 20.35
CA ALA A 332 87.92 12.28 21.05
C ALA A 332 88.96 11.77 22.06
N MET A 333 88.87 10.51 22.49
CA MET A 333 89.92 9.85 23.27
C MET A 333 91.02 9.42 22.31
N ASP A 334 92.08 10.21 22.23
CA ASP A 334 93.26 9.95 21.39
C ASP A 334 93.90 8.60 21.77
N LEU A 335 93.71 7.59 20.92
CA LEU A 335 94.29 6.26 21.08
C LEU A 335 95.72 6.17 20.50
N ASP A 336 96.22 7.23 19.87
CA ASP A 336 97.56 7.32 19.28
C ASP A 336 98.53 8.17 20.10
N ALA A 337 98.09 8.73 21.23
CA ALA A 337 98.99 9.41 22.17
C ALA A 337 99.92 8.36 22.82
N PRO A 338 101.26 8.46 22.64
CA PRO A 338 102.18 7.55 23.30
C PRO A 338 102.01 7.68 24.82
N PRO A 339 102.15 6.57 25.58
CA PRO A 339 101.96 6.60 27.02
C PRO A 339 102.83 7.71 27.63
N PRO A 340 102.28 8.55 28.52
CA PRO A 340 103.07 9.62 29.12
C PRO A 340 104.17 8.99 29.98
N GLY A 341 105.40 8.99 29.45
CA GLY A 341 106.62 8.59 30.15
C GLY A 341 107.29 7.32 29.64
N VAL A 342 107.81 7.33 28.41
CA VAL A 342 108.93 6.46 28.01
C VAL A 342 109.89 7.27 27.14
N ASP A 343 111.01 7.69 27.74
CA ASP A 343 112.22 8.19 27.05
C ASP A 343 113.01 7.03 26.41
#